data_AF-A0A4P1R1P7-F1
#
_entry.id   AF-A0A4P1R1P7-F1
#
_cell.length_a   1.000
_cell.length_b   1.000
_cell.length_c   1.000
_cell.angle_alpha   90.00
_cell.angle_beta   90.00
_cell.angle_gamma   90.00
#
_symmetry.space_group_name_H-M   'P 1'
#
loop_
_entity.id
_entity.type
_entity.pdbx_description
1 polymer ?
#
loop_
_entity_poly.entity_id
_entity_poly.type
_entity_poly.pdbx_seq_one_letter_code
_entity_poly.pdbx_strand_id
1 'polypeptide(L)'
;MSLSASEIAAKLNLQPHPEGGFYTETFRDHSVNLSKSHLPPEYKVDRPVSTSIYFLLPSGSLSRLHRIPSAEVWHHYIGEPITIVELNEKDGSVKLTRLGSNFSENEIPQYTVPPNIWFGSFPTHDFSFSSEGSSFLKAAPRDRDSHYSLVGCTCAPAFQFEDFELAKPSYLIPRFPHLQPLITALTFPESE
;
A
#
# COMPACT_ATOMS: atom_id res chain seq x y z
N MET A 1 -7.20 25.70 8.89
CA MET A 1 -8.12 24.57 8.70
C MET A 1 -7.36 23.51 7.91
N SER A 2 -7.34 22.26 8.37
CA SER A 2 -6.87 21.15 7.55
C SER A 2 -7.89 20.90 6.45
N LEU A 3 -7.43 20.66 5.22
CA LEU A 3 -8.31 20.25 4.13
C LEU A 3 -8.90 18.87 4.42
N SER A 4 -10.15 18.64 4.02
CA SER A 4 -10.77 17.32 4.11
C SER A 4 -10.25 16.35 3.05
N ALA A 5 -10.44 15.05 3.25
CA ALA A 5 -10.04 14.02 2.30
C ALA A 5 -10.70 14.26 0.92
N SER A 6 -11.98 14.61 0.89
CA SER A 6 -12.73 14.89 -0.34
C SER A 6 -12.23 16.16 -1.04
N GLU A 7 -11.89 17.21 -0.29
CA GLU A 7 -11.29 18.43 -0.85
C GLU A 7 -9.93 18.15 -1.50
N ILE A 8 -9.09 17.32 -0.85
CA ILE A 8 -7.79 16.90 -1.40
C ILE A 8 -7.99 16.05 -2.64
N ALA A 9 -8.88 15.04 -2.58
CA ALA A 9 -9.16 14.17 -3.71
C ALA A 9 -9.62 14.97 -4.94
N ALA A 10 -10.51 15.95 -4.74
CA ALA A 10 -10.94 16.85 -5.80
C ALA A 10 -9.80 17.74 -6.33
N LYS A 11 -9.02 18.36 -5.45
CA LYS A 11 -7.89 19.23 -5.84
C LYS A 11 -6.81 18.50 -6.64
N LEU A 12 -6.56 17.24 -6.31
CA LEU A 12 -5.54 16.41 -6.97
C LEU A 12 -6.11 15.50 -8.08
N ASN A 13 -7.41 15.62 -8.40
CA ASN A 13 -8.10 14.79 -9.39
C ASN A 13 -7.94 13.28 -9.16
N LEU A 14 -7.96 12.85 -7.90
CA LEU A 14 -7.76 11.44 -7.55
C LEU A 14 -8.96 10.58 -7.99
N GLN A 15 -8.67 9.37 -8.47
CA GLN A 15 -9.64 8.36 -8.88
C GLN A 15 -9.56 7.15 -7.95
N PRO A 16 -10.64 6.36 -7.78
CA PRO A 16 -10.57 5.11 -7.01
C PRO A 16 -9.49 4.17 -7.54
N HIS A 17 -8.66 3.60 -6.65
CA HIS A 17 -7.65 2.60 -7.01
C HIS A 17 -8.23 1.17 -6.89
N PRO A 18 -7.85 0.20 -7.75
CA PRO A 18 -8.35 -1.18 -7.67
C PRO A 18 -8.14 -1.87 -6.33
N GLU A 19 -7.08 -1.52 -5.60
CA GLU A 19 -6.77 -2.06 -4.28
C GLU A 19 -7.51 -1.35 -3.13
N GLY A 20 -8.25 -0.29 -3.43
CA GLY A 20 -8.85 0.62 -2.46
C GLY A 20 -8.05 1.91 -2.25
N GLY A 21 -8.70 2.91 -1.67
CA GLY A 21 -8.17 4.28 -1.64
C GLY A 21 -8.36 5.01 -2.97
N PHE A 22 -7.67 6.14 -3.12
CA PHE A 22 -7.72 6.98 -4.31
C PHE A 22 -6.30 7.32 -4.77
N TYR A 23 -6.09 7.44 -6.08
CA TYR A 23 -4.78 7.74 -6.65
C TYR A 23 -4.86 8.62 -7.89
N THR A 24 -3.74 9.19 -8.27
CA THR A 24 -3.53 9.73 -9.62
C THR A 24 -2.05 9.58 -9.99
N GLU A 25 -1.77 9.20 -11.24
CA GLU A 25 -0.40 9.20 -11.76
C GLU A 25 0.02 10.63 -12.10
N THR A 26 1.11 11.08 -11.49
CA THR A 26 1.64 12.45 -11.65
C THR A 26 2.85 12.50 -12.56
N PHE A 27 3.51 11.35 -12.75
CA PHE A 27 4.75 11.25 -13.50
C PHE A 27 4.94 9.85 -14.07
N ARG A 28 5.40 9.79 -15.32
CA ARG A 28 5.89 8.58 -15.99
C ARG A 28 7.05 8.96 -16.91
N ASP A 29 8.22 8.37 -16.64
CA ASP A 29 9.45 8.73 -17.33
C ASP A 29 9.69 7.85 -18.55
N HIS A 30 9.45 8.40 -19.74
CA HIS A 30 9.71 7.75 -21.02
C HIS A 30 11.08 8.08 -21.62
N SER A 31 11.96 8.79 -20.90
CA SER A 31 13.32 9.11 -21.39
C SER A 31 14.15 7.84 -21.65
N VAL A 32 13.89 6.78 -20.89
CA VAL A 32 14.45 5.44 -21.08
C VAL A 32 13.32 4.43 -21.00
N ASN A 33 13.29 3.49 -21.97
CA ASN A 33 12.37 2.37 -21.98
C ASN A 33 13.16 1.05 -21.92
N LEU A 34 12.95 0.28 -20.86
CA LEU A 34 13.59 -0.99 -20.58
C LEU A 34 12.81 -2.11 -21.27
N SER A 35 13.45 -2.81 -22.21
CA SER A 35 12.83 -3.97 -22.83
C SER A 35 12.68 -5.11 -21.83
N LYS A 36 11.53 -5.78 -21.84
CA LYS A 36 11.20 -6.97 -21.03
C LYS A 36 12.28 -8.04 -21.11
N SER A 37 12.92 -8.24 -22.25
CA SER A 37 13.99 -9.24 -22.41
C SER A 37 15.22 -8.97 -21.53
N HIS A 38 15.39 -7.74 -21.04
CA HIS A 38 16.46 -7.34 -20.12
C HIS A 38 15.98 -7.20 -18.67
N LEU A 39 14.71 -7.47 -18.38
CA LEU A 39 14.14 -7.39 -17.04
C LEU A 39 14.04 -8.79 -16.40
N PRO A 40 13.97 -8.88 -15.06
CA PRO A 40 13.64 -10.12 -14.36
C PRO A 40 12.33 -10.75 -14.86
N PRO A 41 12.17 -12.08 -14.78
CA PRO A 41 11.04 -12.80 -15.37
C PRO A 41 9.68 -12.41 -14.78
N GLU A 42 9.64 -11.80 -13.61
CA GLU A 42 8.43 -11.30 -12.96
C GLU A 42 7.82 -10.10 -13.70
N TYR A 43 8.59 -9.39 -14.54
CA TYR A 43 8.11 -8.30 -15.37
C TYR A 43 7.47 -8.85 -16.66
N LYS A 44 6.19 -8.55 -16.89
CA LYS A 44 5.41 -9.11 -18.00
C LYS A 44 5.44 -8.24 -19.26
N VAL A 45 5.88 -6.98 -19.15
CA VAL A 45 5.91 -5.98 -20.24
C VAL A 45 7.16 -5.09 -20.20
N ASP A 46 7.43 -4.38 -21.29
CA ASP A 46 8.44 -3.31 -21.35
C ASP A 46 8.12 -2.19 -20.34
N ARG A 47 9.15 -1.53 -19.81
CA ARG A 47 9.02 -0.57 -18.71
C ARG A 47 9.64 0.79 -19.02
N PRO A 48 8.86 1.88 -18.94
CA PRO A 48 9.43 3.19 -18.65
C PRO A 48 10.29 3.12 -17.36
N VAL A 49 11.26 4.03 -17.22
CA VAL A 49 12.24 3.90 -16.13
C VAL A 49 11.64 4.16 -14.75
N SER A 50 10.62 5.00 -14.63
CA SER A 50 9.93 5.23 -13.36
C SER A 50 8.53 5.84 -13.49
N THR A 51 7.74 5.72 -12.44
CA THR A 51 6.44 6.38 -12.26
C THR A 51 6.32 6.96 -10.88
N SER A 52 5.49 7.99 -10.72
CA SER A 52 5.06 8.49 -9.42
C SER A 52 3.55 8.72 -9.40
N ILE A 53 2.93 8.48 -8.25
CA ILE A 53 1.51 8.74 -8.00
C ILE A 53 1.34 9.57 -6.72
N TYR A 54 0.21 10.26 -6.61
CA TYR A 54 -0.40 10.54 -5.30
C TYR A 54 -1.29 9.38 -4.91
N PHE A 55 -1.33 9.04 -3.62
CA PHE A 55 -2.25 8.06 -3.06
C PHE A 55 -2.87 8.62 -1.77
N LEU A 56 -4.20 8.58 -1.67
CA LEU A 56 -4.97 9.05 -0.53
C LEU A 56 -5.77 7.90 0.05
N LEU A 57 -5.61 7.67 1.35
CA LEU A 57 -6.33 6.64 2.08
C LEU A 57 -7.13 7.25 3.26
N PRO A 58 -8.44 7.43 3.08
CA PRO A 58 -9.34 7.85 4.16
C PRO A 58 -9.51 6.76 5.22
N SER A 59 -9.80 7.15 6.46
CA SER A 59 -10.19 6.22 7.53
C SER A 59 -11.35 5.32 7.10
N GLY A 60 -11.30 4.06 7.52
CA GLY A 60 -12.20 2.98 7.14
C GLY A 60 -11.91 2.38 5.76
N SER A 61 -10.98 2.95 4.99
CA SER A 61 -10.51 2.40 3.71
C SER A 61 -9.25 1.56 3.93
N LEU A 62 -8.97 0.67 2.98
CA LEU A 62 -7.82 -0.22 3.01
C LEU A 62 -7.18 -0.24 1.63
N SER A 63 -5.84 -0.29 1.60
CA SER A 63 -5.08 -0.75 0.44
C SER A 63 -4.90 -2.25 0.60
N ARG A 64 -5.56 -3.03 -0.27
CA ARG A 64 -5.54 -4.50 -0.18
C ARG A 64 -4.15 -5.05 -0.37
N LEU A 65 -3.90 -6.24 0.21
CA LEU A 65 -2.69 -7.00 -0.02
C LEU A 65 -2.51 -7.23 -1.53
N HIS A 66 -1.36 -6.81 -2.04
CA HIS A 66 -0.97 -6.93 -3.42
C HIS A 66 0.54 -7.13 -3.53
N ARG A 67 1.02 -7.44 -4.72
CA ARG A 67 2.44 -7.63 -5.02
C ARG A 67 2.75 -7.08 -6.40
N ILE A 68 3.91 -6.45 -6.50
CA ILE A 68 4.49 -5.95 -7.75
C ILE A 68 5.98 -6.30 -7.82
N PRO A 69 6.57 -6.40 -9.03
CA PRO A 69 7.98 -6.73 -9.21
C PRO A 69 8.91 -5.53 -9.07
N SER A 70 8.38 -4.32 -8.95
CA SER A 70 9.15 -3.09 -8.72
C SER A 70 9.30 -2.83 -7.22
N ALA A 71 10.40 -2.19 -6.83
CA ALA A 71 10.48 -1.56 -5.52
C ALA A 71 9.55 -0.33 -5.52
N GLU A 72 8.85 -0.11 -4.42
CA GLU A 72 7.95 1.04 -4.27
C GLU A 72 8.35 1.90 -3.08
N VAL A 73 8.68 3.16 -3.37
CA VAL A 73 9.04 4.15 -2.35
C VAL A 73 7.80 4.95 -1.96
N TRP A 74 7.46 4.90 -0.69
CA TRP A 74 6.35 5.61 -0.07
C TRP A 74 6.86 6.85 0.66
N HIS A 75 6.14 7.97 0.50
CA HIS A 75 6.44 9.26 1.11
C HIS A 75 5.20 9.80 1.82
N HIS A 76 5.27 10.04 3.12
CA HIS A 76 4.20 10.74 3.83
C HIS A 76 4.21 12.22 3.48
N TYR A 77 3.06 12.76 3.07
CA TYR A 77 2.92 14.19 2.79
C TYR A 77 2.16 14.91 3.91
N ILE A 78 0.90 14.52 4.14
CA ILE A 78 0.02 15.14 5.15
C ILE A 78 -1.01 14.14 5.67
N GLY A 79 -1.68 14.51 6.77
CA GLY A 79 -2.68 13.68 7.43
C GLY A 79 -2.06 12.80 8.51
N GLU A 80 -2.82 11.80 8.93
CA GLU A 80 -2.41 10.82 9.93
C GLU A 80 -1.36 9.85 9.37
N PRO A 81 -0.59 9.16 10.24
CA PRO A 81 0.28 8.08 9.80
C PRO A 81 -0.50 6.94 9.12
N ILE A 82 0.17 6.28 8.18
CA ILE A 82 -0.31 5.07 7.51
C ILE A 82 0.60 3.90 7.88
N THR A 83 0.01 2.74 8.18
CA THR A 83 0.77 1.52 8.43
C THR A 83 0.87 0.72 7.14
N ILE A 84 2.10 0.45 6.71
CA ILE A 84 2.42 -0.48 5.62
C ILE A 84 2.64 -1.86 6.25
N VAL A 85 1.95 -2.86 5.72
CA VAL A 85 2.05 -4.26 6.12
C VAL A 85 2.80 -5.02 5.04
N GLU A 86 3.83 -5.76 5.41
CA GLU A 86 4.60 -6.62 4.50
C GLU A 86 4.61 -8.06 5.03
N LEU A 87 4.28 -9.03 4.17
CA LEU A 87 4.29 -10.45 4.50
C LEU A 87 5.49 -11.13 3.83
N ASN A 88 6.35 -11.75 4.63
CA ASN A 88 7.53 -12.44 4.14
C ASN A 88 7.24 -13.94 3.96
N GLU A 89 7.10 -14.38 2.70
CA GLU A 89 6.82 -15.79 2.38
C GLU A 89 7.98 -16.75 2.74
N LYS A 90 9.20 -16.25 2.97
CA LYS A 90 10.36 -17.11 3.27
C LYS A 90 10.37 -17.64 4.69
N ASP A 91 9.94 -16.82 5.65
CA ASP A 91 9.97 -17.15 7.09
C ASP A 91 8.60 -17.02 7.76
N GLY A 92 7.57 -16.58 7.02
CA GLY A 92 6.22 -16.40 7.54
C GLY A 92 6.04 -15.13 8.38
N SER A 93 7.06 -14.26 8.48
CA SER A 93 7.01 -13.06 9.32
C SER A 93 6.16 -11.94 8.71
N VAL A 94 5.66 -11.06 9.58
CA VAL A 94 5.02 -9.80 9.20
C VAL A 94 5.87 -8.63 9.65
N LYS A 95 6.01 -7.63 8.79
CA LYS A 95 6.59 -6.34 9.14
C LYS A 95 5.52 -5.26 9.05
N LEU A 96 5.48 -4.41 10.07
CA LEU A 96 4.58 -3.26 10.17
C LEU A 96 5.43 -1.99 10.22
N THR A 97 5.31 -1.16 9.19
CA THR A 97 6.06 0.10 9.09
C THR A 97 5.06 1.24 9.25
N ARG A 98 5.22 2.08 10.30
CA ARG A 98 4.43 3.31 10.48
C ARG A 98 5.08 4.44 9.66
N LEU A 99 4.44 4.80 8.56
CA LEU A 99 4.86 5.90 7.70
C LEU A 99 4.15 7.19 8.13
N GLY A 100 4.92 8.19 8.56
CA GLY A 100 4.42 9.43 9.17
C GLY A 100 5.57 10.33 9.58
N SER A 101 5.26 11.48 10.19
CA SER A 101 6.27 12.49 10.56
C SER A 101 6.50 12.62 12.07
N ASN A 102 5.84 11.78 12.90
CA ASN A 102 6.03 11.80 14.35
C ASN A 102 7.19 10.87 14.78
N PHE A 103 8.41 11.42 14.79
CA PHE A 103 9.61 10.68 15.18
C PHE A 103 9.58 10.16 16.62
N SER A 104 8.88 10.83 17.55
CA SER A 104 8.73 10.33 18.92
C SER A 104 7.89 9.05 19.01
N GLU A 105 7.09 8.77 17.99
CA GLU A 105 6.26 7.57 17.85
C GLU A 105 6.90 6.51 16.92
N ASN A 106 8.19 6.67 16.59
CA ASN A 106 8.95 5.84 15.65
C ASN A 106 8.38 5.82 14.23
N GLU A 107 7.67 6.88 13.83
CA GLU A 107 7.23 7.05 12.45
C GLU A 107 8.40 7.49 11.57
N ILE A 108 8.41 7.04 10.32
CA ILE A 108 9.37 7.44 9.31
C ILE A 108 8.65 8.09 8.12
N PRO A 109 9.12 9.24 7.60
CA PRO A 109 8.40 9.94 6.53
C PRO A 109 8.59 9.29 5.16
N GLN A 110 9.58 8.41 5.00
CA GLN A 110 9.86 7.70 3.77
C GLN A 110 10.18 6.23 4.09
N TYR A 111 9.68 5.32 3.26
CA TYR A 111 9.97 3.89 3.33
C TYR A 111 9.97 3.27 1.94
N THR A 112 10.67 2.16 1.75
CA THR A 112 10.66 1.42 0.48
C THR A 112 10.24 -0.02 0.73
N VAL A 113 9.13 -0.42 0.11
CA VAL A 113 8.72 -1.81 0.03
C VAL A 113 9.59 -2.51 -1.03
N PRO A 114 10.29 -3.60 -0.70
CA PRO A 114 11.08 -4.34 -1.67
C PRO A 114 10.24 -4.98 -2.78
N PRO A 115 10.83 -5.25 -3.96
CA PRO A 115 10.20 -6.04 -5.01
C PRO A 115 9.63 -7.37 -4.52
N ASN A 116 8.53 -7.80 -5.12
CA ASN A 116 7.96 -9.15 -4.96
C ASN A 116 7.58 -9.52 -3.52
N ILE A 117 7.30 -8.53 -2.67
CA ILE A 117 6.71 -8.71 -1.35
C ILE A 117 5.19 -8.55 -1.43
N TRP A 118 4.43 -9.36 -0.69
CA TRP A 118 3.01 -9.09 -0.46
C TRP A 118 2.88 -7.96 0.54
N PHE A 119 2.25 -6.87 0.14
CA PHE A 119 2.08 -5.72 1.01
C PHE A 119 0.73 -5.03 0.79
N GLY A 120 0.30 -4.29 1.80
CA GLY A 120 -0.91 -3.48 1.79
C GLY A 120 -0.80 -2.39 2.84
N SER A 121 -1.80 -1.53 2.96
CA SER A 121 -1.75 -0.46 3.97
C SER A 121 -3.12 -0.05 4.50
N PHE A 122 -3.09 0.60 5.67
CA PHE A 122 -4.28 1.14 6.33
C PHE A 122 -3.91 2.38 7.17
N PRO A 123 -4.83 3.34 7.38
CA PRO A 123 -4.58 4.47 8.27
C PRO A 123 -4.28 3.96 9.69
N THR A 124 -3.13 4.30 10.27
CA THR A 124 -2.55 3.59 11.43
C THR A 124 -3.52 3.48 12.61
N HIS A 125 -4.35 4.50 12.86
CA HIS A 125 -5.28 4.52 13.99
C HIS A 125 -6.57 3.71 13.78
N ASP A 126 -6.79 3.14 12.59
CA ASP A 126 -7.97 2.30 12.32
C ASP A 126 -7.84 0.88 12.89
N PHE A 127 -6.62 0.45 13.22
CA PHE A 127 -6.35 -0.87 13.74
C PHE A 127 -5.27 -0.83 14.81
N SER A 128 -5.37 -1.77 15.75
CA SER A 128 -4.33 -2.04 16.75
C SER A 128 -3.82 -3.46 16.58
N PHE A 129 -2.52 -3.63 16.84
CA PHE A 129 -1.81 -4.90 16.74
C PHE A 129 -1.16 -5.23 18.07
N SER A 130 -1.28 -6.48 18.51
CA SER A 130 -0.37 -7.02 19.53
C SER A 130 0.99 -7.33 18.90
N SER A 131 2.07 -7.11 19.65
CA SER A 131 3.44 -7.46 19.24
C SER A 131 3.66 -8.95 18.99
N GLU A 132 2.73 -9.80 19.44
CA GLU A 132 2.74 -11.25 19.23
C GLU A 132 1.97 -11.68 17.96
N GLY A 133 1.42 -10.72 17.20
CA GLY A 133 0.73 -10.97 15.93
C GLY A 133 -0.61 -11.71 16.05
N SER A 134 -1.06 -12.00 17.28
CA SER A 134 -2.24 -12.81 17.57
C SER A 134 -3.56 -12.03 17.60
N SER A 135 -3.50 -10.70 17.74
CA SER A 135 -4.69 -9.85 17.69
C SER A 135 -4.51 -8.69 16.72
N PHE A 136 -5.41 -8.66 15.73
CA PHE A 136 -5.63 -7.54 14.84
C PHE A 136 -7.03 -7.00 15.14
N LEU A 137 -7.10 -5.88 15.84
CA LEU A 137 -8.36 -5.32 16.34
C LEU A 137 -8.68 -4.03 15.59
N LYS A 138 -9.83 -4.02 14.94
CA LYS A 138 -10.37 -2.81 14.29
C LYS A 138 -10.83 -1.82 15.36
N ALA A 139 -10.36 -0.58 15.26
CA ALA A 139 -10.79 0.51 16.12
C ALA A 139 -12.23 0.94 15.81
N ALA A 140 -12.81 1.78 16.67
CA ALA A 140 -14.11 2.39 16.40
C ALA A 140 -14.06 3.19 15.09
N PRO A 141 -15.13 3.19 14.27
CA PRO A 141 -15.19 3.99 13.06
C PRO A 141 -14.91 5.47 13.33
N ARG A 142 -14.17 6.11 12.43
CA ARG A 142 -13.81 7.54 12.52
C ARG A 142 -14.32 8.25 11.27
N ASP A 143 -14.46 9.56 11.37
CA ASP A 143 -14.90 10.35 10.22
C ASP A 143 -13.85 10.31 9.11
N ARG A 144 -14.23 9.73 7.97
CA ARG A 144 -13.29 9.49 6.87
C ARG A 144 -12.89 10.76 6.14
N ASP A 145 -13.69 11.82 6.23
CA ASP A 145 -13.34 13.08 5.58
C ASP A 145 -12.35 13.90 6.42
N SER A 146 -12.38 13.74 7.75
CA SER A 146 -11.45 14.38 8.69
C SER A 146 -10.18 13.57 8.97
N HIS A 147 -10.22 12.24 8.84
CA HIS A 147 -9.10 11.33 9.12
C HIS A 147 -8.66 10.60 7.85
N TYR A 148 -7.45 10.89 7.38
CA TYR A 148 -6.87 10.31 6.17
C TYR A 148 -5.34 10.36 6.21
N SER A 149 -4.70 9.64 5.29
CA SER A 149 -3.28 9.76 4.98
C SER A 149 -3.11 10.08 3.49
N LEU A 150 -2.40 11.17 3.16
CA LEU A 150 -1.95 11.46 1.81
C LEU A 150 -0.47 11.12 1.69
N VAL A 151 -0.14 10.27 0.72
CA VAL A 151 1.22 9.83 0.44
C VAL A 151 1.56 9.97 -1.04
N GLY A 152 2.84 9.90 -1.36
CA GLY A 152 3.35 9.70 -2.71
C GLY A 152 4.01 8.34 -2.84
N CYS A 153 3.71 7.63 -3.93
CA CYS A 153 4.37 6.35 -4.22
C CYS A 153 5.15 6.46 -5.53
N THR A 154 6.39 5.96 -5.53
CA THR A 154 7.27 5.96 -6.70
C THR A 154 7.76 4.56 -6.97
N CYS A 155 7.62 4.10 -8.22
CA CYS A 155 8.13 2.82 -8.67
C CYS A 155 9.26 3.03 -9.67
N ALA A 156 10.35 2.28 -9.52
CA ALA A 156 11.45 2.19 -10.48
C ALA A 156 11.93 0.73 -10.56
N PRO A 157 11.74 0.02 -11.69
CA PRO A 157 11.09 0.44 -12.94
C PRO A 157 9.63 0.88 -12.77
N ALA A 158 9.12 1.68 -13.71
CA ALA A 158 7.76 2.26 -13.70
C ALA A 158 6.68 1.20 -13.47
N PHE A 159 5.64 1.53 -12.69
CA PHE A 159 4.47 0.66 -12.47
C PHE A 159 3.72 0.33 -13.77
N GLN A 160 3.18 -0.90 -13.83
CA GLN A 160 2.32 -1.42 -14.90
C GLN A 160 1.30 -2.37 -14.28
N PHE A 161 0.03 -2.26 -14.71
CA PHE A 161 -1.07 -3.06 -14.16
C PHE A 161 -0.97 -4.54 -14.51
N GLU A 162 -0.32 -4.90 -15.62
CA GLU A 162 -0.09 -6.29 -16.03
C GLU A 162 0.66 -7.07 -14.95
N ASP A 163 1.51 -6.37 -14.20
CA ASP A 163 2.37 -6.91 -13.14
C ASP A 163 1.79 -6.78 -11.74
N PHE A 164 0.62 -6.15 -11.62
CA PHE A 164 -0.08 -5.95 -10.36
C PHE A 164 -0.90 -7.19 -9.99
N GLU A 165 -0.55 -7.81 -8.87
CA GLU A 165 -1.20 -9.02 -8.37
C GLU A 165 -1.96 -8.71 -7.09
N LEU A 166 -3.29 -8.86 -7.10
CA LEU A 166 -4.09 -8.83 -5.87
C LEU A 166 -4.01 -10.17 -5.14
N ALA A 167 -3.82 -10.11 -3.83
CA ALA A 167 -3.77 -11.29 -3.00
C ALA A 167 -5.12 -12.01 -2.91
N LYS A 168 -5.05 -13.34 -2.84
CA LYS A 168 -6.18 -14.23 -2.58
C LYS A 168 -6.08 -14.80 -1.17
N PRO A 169 -7.11 -14.69 -0.31
CA PRO A 169 -7.08 -15.30 1.01
C PRO A 169 -6.79 -16.81 0.95
N SER A 170 -7.31 -17.54 -0.04
CA SER A 170 -7.02 -18.97 -0.26
C SER A 170 -5.55 -19.26 -0.54
N TYR A 171 -4.81 -18.28 -1.07
CA TYR A 171 -3.37 -18.39 -1.30
C TYR A 171 -2.56 -18.05 -0.03
N LEU A 172 -2.91 -16.97 0.65
CA LEU A 172 -2.10 -16.45 1.77
C LEU A 172 -2.39 -17.11 3.11
N ILE A 173 -3.64 -17.42 3.44
CA ILE A 173 -4.00 -18.00 4.75
C ILE A 173 -3.24 -19.31 5.02
N PRO A 174 -3.11 -20.27 4.08
CA PRO A 174 -2.32 -21.48 4.33
C PRO A 174 -0.82 -21.22 4.58
N ARG A 175 -0.28 -20.11 4.07
CA ARG A 175 1.13 -19.72 4.24
C ARG A 175 1.36 -18.95 5.53
N PHE A 176 0.36 -18.21 5.99
CA PHE A 176 0.41 -17.35 7.17
C PHE A 176 -0.80 -17.62 8.09
N PRO A 177 -0.97 -18.85 8.61
CA PRO A 177 -2.17 -19.21 9.36
C PRO A 177 -2.37 -18.35 10.61
N HIS A 178 -1.28 -17.94 11.25
CA HIS A 178 -1.31 -17.07 12.42
C HIS A 178 -1.74 -15.61 12.11
N LEU A 179 -1.70 -15.20 10.83
CA LEU A 179 -2.12 -13.86 10.37
C LEU A 179 -3.49 -13.86 9.69
N GLN A 180 -4.27 -14.94 9.81
CA GLN A 180 -5.57 -15.05 9.15
C GLN A 180 -6.49 -13.84 9.39
N PRO A 181 -6.64 -13.27 10.61
CA PRO A 181 -7.48 -12.09 10.82
C PRO A 181 -7.02 -10.86 10.01
N LEU A 182 -5.71 -10.64 9.93
CA LEU A 182 -5.11 -9.56 9.16
C LEU A 182 -5.31 -9.76 7.66
N ILE A 183 -4.99 -10.95 7.16
CA ILE A 183 -5.13 -11.28 5.74
C ILE A 183 -6.60 -11.12 5.33
N THR A 184 -7.53 -11.68 6.10
CA THR A 184 -8.97 -11.55 5.84
C THR A 184 -9.40 -10.10 5.75
N ALA A 185 -8.89 -9.24 6.64
CA ALA A 185 -9.20 -7.81 6.60
C ALA A 185 -8.60 -7.11 5.38
N LEU A 186 -7.38 -7.46 4.96
CA LEU A 186 -6.65 -6.81 3.87
C LEU A 186 -6.84 -7.47 2.50
N THR A 187 -7.66 -8.50 2.36
CA THR A 187 -8.00 -9.07 1.05
C THR A 187 -9.46 -8.81 0.68
N PHE A 188 -9.79 -8.88 -0.61
CA PHE A 188 -11.19 -8.99 -1.01
C PHE A 188 -11.74 -10.39 -0.64
N PRO A 189 -13.04 -10.50 -0.30
CA PRO A 189 -13.70 -11.79 -0.23
C PRO A 189 -13.57 -12.51 -1.58
N GLU A 190 -13.26 -13.80 -1.56
CA GLU A 190 -13.36 -14.62 -2.77
C GLU A 190 -14.83 -14.92 -3.05
N SER A 191 -15.26 -14.71 -4.29
CA SER A 191 -16.54 -15.23 -4.75
C SER A 191 -16.45 -16.75 -4.84
N GLU A 192 -17.46 -17.45 -4.33
CA GLU A 192 -17.65 -18.90 -4.53
C GLU A 192 -17.70 -19.30 -6.01
#